data_AF-A0A7W3WJM9-F1
#
_entry.id   AF-A0A7W3WJM9-F1
#
_cell.length_a   1.000
_cell.length_b   1.000
_cell.length_c   1.000
_cell.angle_alpha   90.00
_cell.angle_beta   90.00
_cell.angle_gamma   90.00
#
_symmetry.space_group_name_H-M   'P 1'
#
loop_
_entity.id
_entity.type
_entity.pdbx_description
1 polymer ?
#
loop_
_entity_poly.entity_id
_entity_poly.type
_entity_poly.pdbx_seq_one_letter_code
_entity_poly.pdbx_strand_id
1 'polypeptide(L)'
;MHRYKSASPGPANPSWMRTAGLAAHFGVMHRTCLDAVQSGPDALAVVPSLSGRSGPHPLETLAAYLLPRLPAVALSAISGERGERDQRRVFRPDFFAVPDHEAVHGRHIVLVDDTWVTGSHLQSAAAALREAGAVRVTGLVLARRLRPDWGTTADFIAEQLVRPYDVAFCPVGRHVG
;
A
#
# COMPACT_ATOMS: atom_id res chain seq x y z
N MET A 1 -5.24 12.27 2.72
CA MET A 1 -3.82 11.85 2.82
C MET A 1 -2.80 12.91 2.39
N HIS A 2 -3.16 14.10 1.87
CA HIS A 2 -2.14 15.12 1.54
C HIS A 2 -1.31 15.53 2.78
N ARG A 3 0.04 15.57 2.64
CA ARG A 3 1.02 15.96 3.69
C ARG A 3 1.13 15.06 4.93
N TYR A 4 0.58 13.83 4.92
CA TYR A 4 0.79 12.92 6.05
C TYR A 4 2.27 12.47 6.17
N LYS A 5 3.00 12.44 5.05
CA LYS A 5 4.45 12.17 4.96
C LYS A 5 5.32 13.40 5.29
N SER A 6 4.80 14.49 5.87
CA SER A 6 5.60 15.69 6.15
C SER A 6 6.74 15.43 7.14
N ALA A 7 7.62 16.42 7.36
CA ALA A 7 8.78 16.31 8.25
C ALA A 7 8.45 15.98 9.72
N SER A 8 7.17 16.09 10.11
CA SER A 8 6.67 15.70 11.44
C SER A 8 5.46 14.75 11.29
N PRO A 9 5.70 13.46 11.00
CA PRO A 9 4.68 12.43 11.16
C PRO A 9 4.37 12.29 12.66
N GLY A 10 3.09 12.20 13.04
CA GLY A 10 2.71 12.06 14.44
C GLY A 10 1.34 12.64 14.76
N PRO A 11 0.85 12.45 16.00
CA PRO A 11 -0.51 12.84 16.40
C PRO A 11 -0.78 14.34 16.27
N ALA A 12 0.24 15.20 16.28
CA ALA A 12 0.07 16.63 16.02
C ALA A 12 -0.26 16.96 14.54
N ASN A 13 -0.13 16.01 13.61
CA ASN A 13 -0.45 16.19 12.19
C ASN A 13 -1.85 15.60 11.88
N PRO A 14 -2.86 16.42 11.55
CA PRO A 14 -4.22 15.91 11.28
C PRO A 14 -4.30 14.94 10.10
N SER A 15 -3.43 15.10 9.09
CA SER A 15 -3.35 14.16 7.98
C SER A 15 -2.74 12.82 8.38
N TRP A 16 -1.79 12.83 9.33
CA TRP A 16 -1.30 11.60 9.94
C TRP A 16 -2.43 10.90 10.72
N MET A 17 -3.09 11.61 11.64
CA MET A 17 -4.18 11.05 12.46
C MET A 17 -5.27 10.39 11.62
N ARG A 18 -5.73 11.05 10.55
CA ARG A 18 -6.73 10.45 9.65
C ARG A 18 -6.22 9.16 8.99
N THR A 19 -4.98 9.16 8.52
CA THR A 19 -4.41 8.01 7.83
C THR A 19 -4.15 6.85 8.80
N ALA A 20 -3.64 7.14 10.00
CA ALA A 20 -3.49 6.18 11.08
C ALA A 20 -4.83 5.64 11.57
N GLY A 21 -5.85 6.48 11.69
CA GLY A 21 -7.20 6.06 12.05
C GLY A 21 -7.79 5.08 11.04
N LEU A 22 -7.64 5.35 9.73
CA LEU A 22 -8.06 4.42 8.67
C LEU A 22 -7.32 3.08 8.77
N ALA A 23 -5.99 3.12 8.94
CA ALA A 23 -5.16 1.92 9.07
C ALA A 23 -5.54 1.09 10.31
N ALA A 24 -5.66 1.73 11.46
CA ALA A 24 -6.03 1.07 12.71
C ALA A 24 -7.45 0.50 12.66
N HIS A 25 -8.42 1.23 12.09
CA HIS A 25 -9.79 0.75 11.99
C HIS A 25 -9.87 -0.47 11.07
N PHE A 26 -9.18 -0.46 9.93
CA PHE A 26 -9.06 -1.65 9.09
C PHE A 26 -8.45 -2.83 9.86
N GLY A 27 -7.34 -2.62 10.58
CA GLY A 27 -6.68 -3.67 11.36
C GLY A 27 -7.57 -4.27 12.44
N VAL A 28 -8.44 -3.47 13.07
CA VAL A 28 -9.37 -3.93 14.11
C VAL A 28 -10.59 -4.64 13.51
N MET A 29 -11.21 -4.06 12.49
CA MET A 29 -12.54 -4.47 12.02
C MET A 29 -12.50 -5.38 10.79
N HIS A 30 -11.53 -5.19 9.89
CA HIS A 30 -11.56 -5.76 8.54
C HIS A 30 -10.39 -6.69 8.23
N ARG A 31 -9.42 -6.87 9.14
CA ARG A 31 -8.25 -7.74 8.86
C ARG A 31 -8.66 -9.16 8.46
N THR A 32 -9.71 -9.72 9.07
CA THR A 32 -10.22 -11.07 8.77
C THR A 32 -11.00 -11.12 7.46
N CYS A 33 -11.44 -9.96 6.93
CA CYS A 33 -12.05 -9.90 5.60
C CYS A 33 -11.03 -10.17 4.49
N LEU A 34 -9.73 -10.00 4.75
CA LEU A 34 -8.70 -10.48 3.82
C LEU A 34 -8.77 -12.00 3.69
N ASP A 35 -8.91 -12.72 4.81
CA ASP A 35 -9.00 -14.19 4.81
C ASP A 35 -10.22 -14.73 4.04
N ALA A 36 -11.27 -13.90 3.89
CA ALA A 36 -12.49 -14.26 3.19
C ALA A 36 -12.35 -14.25 1.65
N VAL A 37 -11.39 -13.51 1.10
CA VAL A 37 -11.19 -13.41 -0.36
C VAL A 37 -9.88 -14.03 -0.84
N GLN A 38 -8.98 -14.35 0.08
CA GLN A 38 -7.66 -14.92 -0.22
C GLN A 38 -7.15 -15.69 1.00
N SER A 39 -6.24 -16.63 0.77
CA SER A 39 -5.46 -17.22 1.87
C SER A 39 -4.80 -16.10 2.69
N GLY A 40 -4.73 -16.28 4.01
CA GLY A 40 -4.08 -15.32 4.88
C GLY A 40 -2.61 -15.10 4.47
N PRO A 41 -2.12 -13.85 4.47
CA PRO A 41 -0.73 -13.55 4.14
C PRO A 41 0.22 -14.06 5.24
N ASP A 42 1.42 -14.48 4.84
CA ASP A 42 2.47 -14.96 5.74
C ASP A 42 3.33 -13.82 6.28
N ALA A 43 3.45 -12.73 5.52
CA ALA A 43 4.30 -11.58 5.85
C ALA A 43 3.80 -10.31 5.16
N LEU A 44 4.24 -9.15 5.64
CA LEU A 44 3.94 -7.85 5.05
C LEU A 44 5.20 -7.16 4.51
N ALA A 45 5.05 -6.44 3.41
CA ALA A 45 6.04 -5.51 2.86
C ALA A 45 5.39 -4.14 2.66
N VAL A 46 6.20 -3.08 2.61
CA VAL A 46 5.74 -1.73 2.32
C VAL A 46 6.40 -1.24 1.04
N VAL A 47 5.65 -0.58 0.16
CA VAL A 47 6.23 0.05 -1.03
C VAL A 47 7.14 1.21 -0.58
N PRO A 48 8.46 1.14 -0.81
CA PRO A 48 9.37 2.21 -0.42
C PRO A 48 9.19 3.42 -1.32
N SER A 49 9.46 4.61 -0.77
CA SER A 49 9.46 5.82 -1.58
C SER A 49 10.71 5.88 -2.47
N LEU A 50 10.51 5.99 -3.78
CA LEU A 50 11.59 6.25 -4.75
C LEU A 50 12.22 7.67 -4.63
N SER A 51 11.76 8.49 -3.68
CA SER A 51 12.25 9.85 -3.46
C SER A 51 13.44 9.96 -2.50
N GLY A 52 13.99 8.83 -2.03
CA GLY A 52 15.22 8.80 -1.22
C GLY A 52 15.09 9.41 0.18
N ARG A 53 14.00 9.11 0.91
CA ARG A 53 13.83 9.59 2.30
C ARG A 53 14.67 8.74 3.26
N SER A 54 15.42 9.40 4.15
CA SER A 54 16.08 8.75 5.28
C SER A 54 15.17 8.71 6.52
N GLY A 55 15.18 7.61 7.26
CA GLY A 55 14.42 7.40 8.51
C GLY A 55 13.15 6.53 8.35
N PRO A 56 12.54 6.08 9.47
CA PRO A 56 11.38 5.17 9.45
C PRO A 56 10.27 5.74 8.57
N HIS A 57 9.82 4.97 7.58
CA HIS A 57 8.84 5.49 6.65
C HIS A 57 7.47 5.55 7.37
N PRO A 58 6.75 6.68 7.33
CA PRO A 58 5.42 6.80 7.93
C PRO A 58 4.46 5.65 7.57
N LEU A 59 4.62 5.05 6.40
CA LEU A 59 3.84 3.88 5.97
C LEU A 59 4.25 2.57 6.67
N GLU A 60 5.51 2.39 7.09
CA GLU A 60 5.94 1.23 7.89
C GLU A 60 5.21 1.21 9.23
N THR A 61 5.13 2.36 9.91
CA THR A 61 4.35 2.50 11.13
C THR A 61 2.86 2.24 10.88
N LEU A 62 2.29 2.71 9.76
CA LEU A 62 0.90 2.44 9.41
C LEU A 62 0.65 0.95 9.09
N ALA A 63 1.61 0.28 8.43
CA ALA A 63 1.51 -1.14 8.12
C ALA A 63 1.48 -1.99 9.39
N ALA A 64 2.23 -1.60 10.42
CA ALA A 64 2.14 -2.21 11.74
C ALA A 64 0.74 -2.05 12.37
N TYR A 65 -0.01 -0.98 12.10
CA TYR A 65 -1.40 -0.85 12.54
C TYR A 65 -2.37 -1.69 11.72
N LEU A 66 -2.12 -1.85 10.41
CA LEU A 66 -2.96 -2.65 9.52
C LEU A 66 -2.90 -4.13 9.90
N LEU A 67 -1.69 -4.66 10.08
CA LEU A 67 -1.44 -6.10 10.19
C LEU A 67 -0.37 -6.40 11.27
N PRO A 68 -0.65 -6.09 12.55
CA PRO A 68 0.35 -6.10 13.64
C PRO A 68 0.99 -7.45 13.96
N ARG A 69 0.40 -8.56 13.46
CA ARG A 69 0.88 -9.93 13.74
C ARG A 69 1.75 -10.51 12.63
N LEU A 70 1.83 -9.85 11.47
CA LEU A 70 2.64 -10.36 10.38
C LEU A 70 4.08 -9.87 10.51
N PRO A 71 5.07 -10.73 10.27
CA PRO A 71 6.45 -10.29 10.16
C PRO A 71 6.61 -9.33 8.99
N ALA A 72 7.36 -8.25 9.20
CA ALA A 72 7.72 -7.33 8.13
C ALA A 72 8.94 -7.86 7.36
N VAL A 73 8.86 -7.87 6.04
CA VAL A 73 10.00 -8.16 5.14
C VAL A 73 10.50 -6.86 4.53
N ALA A 74 11.82 -6.75 4.38
CA ALA A 74 12.45 -5.56 3.84
C ALA A 74 12.23 -5.48 2.31
N LEU A 75 11.89 -4.28 1.84
CA LEU A 75 11.82 -3.94 0.43
C LEU A 75 12.41 -2.54 0.27
N SER A 76 13.49 -2.44 -0.51
CA SER A 76 14.25 -1.20 -0.66
C SER A 76 14.06 -0.60 -2.04
N ALA A 77 13.97 0.72 -2.12
CA ALA A 77 14.02 1.44 -3.38
C ALA A 77 15.48 1.55 -3.85
N ILE A 78 15.78 1.07 -5.05
CA ILE A 78 17.03 1.36 -5.73
C ILE A 78 16.82 2.70 -6.45
N SER A 79 17.35 3.78 -5.87
CA SER A 79 17.25 5.10 -6.51
C SER A 79 18.08 5.13 -7.79
N GLY A 80 17.42 5.09 -8.95
CA GLY A 80 18.00 5.62 -10.19
C GLY A 80 18.25 7.12 -10.06
N GLU A 81 19.23 7.64 -10.79
CA GLU A 81 19.60 9.06 -10.77
C GLU A 81 18.37 9.98 -10.92
N ARG A 82 18.44 11.17 -10.30
CA ARG A 82 17.33 12.15 -10.14
C ARG A 82 16.62 12.56 -11.45
N GLY A 83 17.13 12.19 -12.63
CA GLY A 83 16.63 12.54 -13.95
C GLY A 83 15.31 11.87 -14.38
N GLU A 84 14.90 10.74 -13.79
CA GLU A 84 13.81 9.94 -14.35
C GLU A 84 12.44 10.17 -13.69
N ARG A 85 11.95 11.42 -13.64
CA ARG A 85 10.62 11.72 -13.07
C ARG A 85 9.46 11.06 -13.82
N ASP A 86 9.58 10.90 -15.13
CA ASP A 86 8.57 10.21 -15.95
C ASP A 86 8.65 8.69 -15.89
N GLN A 87 9.85 8.11 -15.72
CA GLN A 87 10.00 6.65 -15.66
C GLN A 87 9.49 6.05 -14.35
N ARG A 88 9.33 6.84 -13.28
CA ARG A 88 8.70 6.40 -12.02
C ARG A 88 7.25 5.95 -12.19
N ARG A 89 6.58 6.33 -13.29
CA ARG A 89 5.20 5.90 -13.58
C ARG A 89 5.14 4.70 -14.52
N VAL A 90 6.26 4.07 -14.82
CA VAL A 90 6.37 2.88 -15.67
C VAL A 90 6.60 1.65 -14.79
N PHE A 91 6.17 0.48 -15.26
CA PHE A 91 6.44 -0.80 -14.61
C PHE A 91 7.95 -1.13 -14.72
N ARG A 92 8.65 -1.17 -13.58
CA ARG A 92 10.11 -1.33 -13.45
C ARG A 92 10.48 -2.07 -12.16
N PRO A 93 10.45 -3.42 -12.16
CA PRO A 93 10.78 -4.22 -10.96
C PRO A 93 12.18 -3.94 -10.42
N ASP A 94 13.13 -3.63 -11.30
CA ASP A 94 14.53 -3.32 -11.02
C ASP A 94 14.76 -2.05 -10.18
N PHE A 95 13.71 -1.24 -9.95
CA PHE A 95 13.75 -0.15 -8.98
C PHE A 95 13.55 -0.60 -7.53
N PHE A 96 13.34 -1.89 -7.30
CA PHE A 96 13.11 -2.46 -5.98
C PHE A 96 14.04 -3.65 -5.73
N ALA A 97 14.56 -3.72 -4.51
CA ALA A 97 15.41 -4.81 -4.06
C ALA A 97 14.82 -5.50 -2.83
N VAL A 98 14.84 -6.82 -2.84
CA VAL A 98 14.54 -7.67 -1.68
C VAL A 98 15.88 -8.18 -1.12
N PRO A 99 16.38 -7.63 0.00
CA PRO A 99 17.71 -7.98 0.50
C PRO A 99 17.79 -9.38 1.09
N ASP A 100 16.67 -9.94 1.55
CA ASP A 100 16.58 -11.29 2.12
C ASP A 100 15.53 -12.10 1.35
N HIS A 101 16.00 -12.91 0.41
CA HIS A 101 15.14 -13.76 -0.41
C HIS A 101 14.50 -14.89 0.40
N GLU A 102 15.17 -15.42 1.43
CA GLU A 102 14.63 -16.49 2.28
C GLU A 102 13.42 -15.99 3.09
N ALA A 103 13.42 -14.71 3.47
CA ALA A 103 12.28 -14.10 4.13
C ALA A 103 11.02 -14.00 3.26
N VAL A 104 11.12 -14.16 1.93
CA VAL A 104 9.98 -14.08 1.01
C VAL A 104 9.72 -15.37 0.22
N HIS A 105 10.72 -16.25 0.09
CA HIS A 105 10.62 -17.46 -0.69
C HIS A 105 9.47 -18.36 -0.21
N GLY A 106 8.63 -18.81 -1.14
CA GLY A 106 7.52 -19.71 -0.79
C GLY A 106 6.34 -19.04 -0.08
N ARG A 107 6.39 -17.73 0.18
CA ARG A 107 5.40 -17.01 1.02
C ARG A 107 4.40 -16.18 0.23
N HIS A 108 3.23 -15.96 0.82
CA HIS A 108 2.27 -14.96 0.41
C HIS A 108 2.57 -13.63 1.13
N ILE A 109 2.99 -12.64 0.35
CA ILE A 109 3.31 -11.30 0.86
C ILE A 109 2.13 -10.34 0.62
N VAL A 110 1.69 -9.64 1.66
CA VAL A 110 0.83 -8.47 1.48
C VAL A 110 1.68 -7.21 1.38
N LEU A 111 1.58 -6.54 0.24
CA LEU A 111 2.32 -5.34 -0.10
C LEU A 111 1.47 -4.10 0.14
N VAL A 112 1.87 -3.27 1.10
CA VAL A 112 1.14 -2.09 1.54
C VAL A 112 1.63 -0.84 0.80
N ASP A 113 0.69 -0.07 0.25
CA ASP A 113 0.92 1.27 -0.31
C ASP A 113 -0.08 2.27 0.29
N ASP A 114 0.27 3.55 0.31
CA ASP A 114 -0.64 4.58 0.83
C ASP A 114 -1.61 5.10 -0.22
N THR A 115 -1.16 5.26 -1.46
CA THR A 115 -1.97 5.90 -2.50
C THR A 115 -1.80 5.23 -3.86
N TRP A 116 -2.88 4.63 -4.37
CA TRP A 116 -2.95 4.14 -5.74
C TRP A 116 -3.19 5.31 -6.70
N VAL A 117 -2.27 5.53 -7.64
CA VAL A 117 -2.42 6.49 -8.74
C VAL A 117 -2.57 5.72 -10.07
N THR A 118 -1.46 5.41 -10.73
CA THR A 118 -1.43 4.49 -11.88
C THR A 118 -1.30 3.04 -11.42
N GLY A 119 -0.72 2.81 -10.24
CA GLY A 119 -0.40 1.49 -9.71
C GLY A 119 1.02 1.00 -10.05
N SER A 120 1.78 1.76 -10.86
CA SER A 120 3.06 1.29 -11.41
C SER A 120 4.09 0.93 -10.34
N HIS A 121 4.22 1.71 -9.27
CA HIS A 121 5.13 1.38 -8.16
C HIS A 121 4.72 0.09 -7.44
N LEU A 122 3.44 -0.03 -7.07
CA LEU A 122 2.93 -1.22 -6.40
C LEU A 122 3.12 -2.47 -7.27
N GLN A 123 2.82 -2.38 -8.57
CA GLN A 123 3.01 -3.48 -9.52
C GLN A 123 4.49 -3.86 -9.67
N SER A 124 5.37 -2.87 -9.75
CA SER A 124 6.83 -3.08 -9.86
C SER A 124 7.40 -3.73 -8.61
N ALA A 125 7.02 -3.23 -7.43
CA ALA A 125 7.39 -3.80 -6.14
C ALA A 125 6.85 -5.23 -5.97
N ALA A 126 5.61 -5.48 -6.42
CA ALA A 126 5.04 -6.82 -6.41
C ALA A 126 5.82 -7.78 -7.33
N ALA A 127 6.22 -7.31 -8.51
CA ALA A 127 7.06 -8.10 -9.42
C ALA A 127 8.43 -8.41 -8.82
N ALA A 128 9.09 -7.45 -8.17
CA ALA A 128 10.37 -7.70 -7.48
C ALA A 128 10.23 -8.76 -6.36
N LEU A 129 9.15 -8.73 -5.59
CA LEU A 129 8.86 -9.77 -4.60
C LEU A 129 8.61 -11.15 -5.23
N ARG A 130 7.93 -11.19 -6.38
CA ARG A 130 7.71 -12.42 -7.16
C ARG A 130 9.01 -12.99 -7.69
N GLU A 131 9.88 -12.15 -8.24
CA GLU A 131 11.21 -12.52 -8.73
C GLU A 131 12.11 -13.03 -7.59
N ALA A 132 11.95 -12.48 -6.38
CA ALA A 132 12.66 -12.95 -5.19
C ALA A 132 12.11 -14.27 -4.61
N GLY A 133 11.01 -14.81 -5.15
CA GLY A 133 10.49 -16.14 -4.79
C GLY A 133 9.17 -16.15 -4.03
N ALA A 134 8.50 -15.01 -3.84
CA ALA A 134 7.16 -14.99 -3.25
C ALA A 134 6.15 -15.74 -4.14
N VAL A 135 5.40 -16.68 -3.56
CA VAL A 135 4.40 -17.49 -4.30
C VAL A 135 3.08 -16.75 -4.51
N ARG A 136 2.86 -15.65 -3.80
CA ARG A 136 1.74 -14.73 -4.00
C ARG A 136 2.07 -13.34 -3.48
N VAL A 137 1.53 -12.31 -4.14
CA VAL A 137 1.60 -10.93 -3.66
C VAL A 137 0.22 -10.30 -3.74
N THR A 138 -0.22 -9.67 -2.65
CA THR A 138 -1.49 -8.94 -2.58
C THR A 138 -1.24 -7.48 -2.28
N GLY A 139 -1.71 -6.59 -3.15
CA GLY A 139 -1.67 -5.16 -2.91
C GLY A 139 -2.77 -4.72 -1.94
N LEU A 140 -2.40 -4.08 -0.83
CA LEU A 140 -3.32 -3.41 0.09
C LEU A 140 -3.02 -1.91 0.07
N VAL A 141 -3.98 -1.12 -0.42
CA VAL A 141 -3.76 0.32 -0.60
C VAL A 141 -4.78 1.15 0.16
N LEU A 142 -4.31 2.09 0.97
CA LEU A 142 -5.16 2.87 1.87
C LEU A 142 -6.12 3.83 1.13
N ALA A 143 -5.70 4.40 0.00
CA ALA A 143 -6.55 5.27 -0.81
C ALA A 143 -6.26 5.16 -2.30
N ARG A 144 -7.28 5.46 -3.12
CA ARG A 144 -7.14 5.66 -4.56
C ARG A 144 -7.23 7.15 -4.88
N ARG A 145 -6.27 7.67 -5.64
CA ARG A 145 -6.30 9.04 -6.16
C ARG A 145 -7.00 9.04 -7.51
N LEU A 146 -8.14 9.72 -7.58
CA LEU A 146 -8.92 9.89 -8.80
C LEU A 146 -8.77 11.30 -9.34
N ARG A 147 -8.68 11.40 -10.67
CA ARG A 147 -8.68 12.65 -11.42
C ARG A 147 -9.92 12.67 -12.30
N PRO A 148 -10.91 13.55 -12.05
CA PRO A 148 -12.15 13.57 -12.82
C PRO A 148 -11.91 13.75 -14.33
N ASP A 149 -10.86 14.48 -14.70
CA ASP A 149 -10.48 14.78 -16.08
C ASP A 149 -9.71 13.65 -16.78
N TRP A 150 -9.63 12.45 -16.19
CA TRP A 150 -8.90 11.32 -16.74
C TRP A 150 -9.82 10.17 -17.17
N GLY A 151 -9.94 9.94 -18.49
CA GLY A 151 -10.71 8.83 -19.04
C GLY A 151 -12.15 8.80 -18.51
N THR A 152 -12.61 7.62 -18.08
CA THR A 152 -13.96 7.40 -17.52
C THR A 152 -14.07 7.71 -16.02
N THR A 153 -13.08 8.41 -15.44
CA THR A 153 -13.05 8.64 -13.98
C THR A 153 -14.18 9.54 -13.52
N ALA A 154 -14.62 10.52 -14.32
CA ALA A 154 -15.78 11.35 -14.01
C ALA A 154 -17.04 10.51 -13.79
N ASP A 155 -17.33 9.59 -14.72
CA ASP A 155 -18.48 8.69 -14.66
C ASP A 155 -18.36 7.77 -13.44
N PHE A 156 -17.18 7.19 -13.20
CA PHE A 156 -16.95 6.37 -12.00
C PHE A 156 -17.23 7.14 -10.70
N ILE A 157 -16.79 8.40 -10.59
CA ILE A 157 -17.07 9.23 -9.42
C ILE A 157 -18.58 9.48 -9.28
N ALA A 158 -19.23 9.90 -10.37
CA ALA A 158 -20.65 10.23 -10.38
C ALA A 158 -21.55 9.04 -10.06
N GLU A 159 -21.19 7.84 -10.52
CA GLU A 159 -22.02 6.65 -10.42
C GLU A 159 -21.68 5.78 -9.19
N GLN A 160 -20.39 5.65 -8.86
CA GLN A 160 -19.93 4.67 -7.86
C GLN A 160 -19.61 5.30 -6.50
N LEU A 161 -19.29 6.60 -6.45
CA LEU A 161 -18.94 7.31 -5.21
C LEU A 161 -20.08 8.18 -4.67
N VAL A 162 -21.32 7.71 -4.81
CA VAL A 162 -22.54 8.41 -4.39
C VAL A 162 -22.83 8.34 -2.90
N ARG A 163 -22.07 7.54 -2.14
CA ARG A 163 -22.21 7.39 -0.69
C ARG A 163 -20.98 7.94 0.03
N PRO A 164 -21.14 8.59 1.20
CA PRO A 164 -20.02 8.92 2.05
C PRO A 164 -19.20 7.69 2.40
N TYR A 165 -17.90 7.88 2.62
CA TYR A 165 -17.05 6.82 3.13
C TYR A 165 -17.53 6.38 4.52
N ASP A 166 -17.80 5.08 4.67
CA ASP A 166 -18.13 4.45 5.94
C ASP A 166 -17.03 3.42 6.27
N VAL A 167 -16.39 3.64 7.41
CA VAL A 167 -15.27 2.81 7.86
C VAL A 167 -15.74 1.42 8.32
N ALA A 168 -17.02 1.27 8.68
CA ALA A 168 -17.63 -0.02 9.03
C ALA A 168 -17.95 -0.88 7.80
N PHE A 169 -17.99 -0.30 6.60
CA PHE A 169 -18.23 -1.05 5.38
C PHE A 169 -16.97 -1.82 4.96
N CYS A 170 -17.08 -3.14 4.81
CA CYS A 170 -15.95 -3.99 4.40
C CYS A 170 -15.43 -3.59 3.01
N PRO A 171 -14.14 -3.23 2.88
CA PRO A 171 -13.57 -2.79 1.60
C PRO A 171 -13.23 -3.96 0.66
N VAL A 172 -13.30 -5.20 1.14
CA VAL A 172 -12.82 -6.40 0.44
C VAL A 172 -13.97 -7.22 -0.17
N GLY A 173 -15.21 -7.00 0.28
CA GLY A 173 -16.40 -7.65 -0.26
C GLY A 173 -17.66 -7.29 0.55
N ARG A 174 -18.85 -7.50 -0.02
CA ARG A 174 -20.10 -7.36 0.74
C ARG A 174 -20.24 -8.54 1.71
N HIS A 175 -19.71 -8.41 2.92
CA HIS A 175 -20.21 -9.23 4.01
C HIS A 175 -21.55 -8.66 4.44
N VAL A 176 -22.60 -9.22 3.86
CA VAL A 176 -23.94 -9.20 4.44
C VAL A 176 -23.84 -10.09 5.67
N GLY A 177 -23.73 -9.47 6.85
CA GLY A 177 -24.07 -10.08 8.13
C GLY A 177 -25.41 -9.52 8.54
#